data_AF-A0A0L0BX61-F1
#
_entry.id   AF-A0A0L0BX61-F1
#
_cell.length_a   1.000
_cell.length_b   1.000
_cell.length_c   1.000
_cell.angle_alpha   90.00
_cell.angle_beta   90.00
_cell.angle_gamma   90.00
#
_symmetry.space_group_name_H-M   'P 1'
#
loop_
_entity.id
_entity.type
_entity.pdbx_description
1 polymer ?
#
loop_
_entity_poly.entity_id
_entity_poly.type
_entity_poly.pdbx_seq_one_letter_code
_entity_poly.pdbx_strand_id
1 'polypeptide(L)'
;MEQIDETKRKPRRTKGTPSYHYRNRFAAAGIAVGSAIFAFFTPIFRIANEKLMHDLITASEEEKDRKLIFNLVGAPRTSRAIKETIEEKKQLLHER
;
A
#
# COMPACT_ATOMS: atom_id res chain seq x y z
N MET A 1 9.04 52.15 27.79
CA MET A 1 8.07 51.16 27.27
C MET A 1 6.71 51.85 27.25
N GLU A 2 6.04 51.91 26.10
CA GLU A 2 4.69 52.49 26.03
C GLU A 2 3.71 51.68 26.87
N GLN A 3 2.96 52.37 27.72
CA GLN A 3 1.94 51.79 28.58
C GLN A 3 0.70 51.54 27.72
N ILE A 4 0.62 50.36 27.12
CA ILE A 4 -0.50 49.98 26.25
C ILE A 4 -1.71 49.70 27.14
N ASP A 5 -2.80 50.46 26.94
CA ASP A 5 -4.07 50.27 27.63
C ASP A 5 -4.77 48.98 27.13
N GLU A 6 -4.61 47.89 27.89
CA GLU A 6 -5.11 46.57 27.52
C GLU A 6 -6.65 46.47 27.55
N THR A 7 -7.32 47.40 28.25
CA THR A 7 -8.78 47.39 28.41
C THR A 7 -9.54 47.68 27.11
N LYS A 8 -8.91 48.40 26.17
CA LYS A 8 -9.50 48.76 24.86
C LYS A 8 -9.08 47.81 23.74
N ARG A 9 -8.32 46.76 24.05
CA ARG A 9 -7.76 45.87 23.04
C ARG A 9 -8.83 44.92 22.50
N LYS A 10 -9.22 45.11 21.24
CA LYS A 10 -10.16 44.19 20.56
C LYS A 10 -9.61 42.75 20.62
N PRO A 11 -10.37 41.78 21.15
CA PRO A 11 -9.96 40.39 21.14
C PRO A 11 -9.91 39.87 19.70
N ARG A 12 -8.74 39.45 19.22
CA ARG A 12 -8.55 39.07 17.80
C ARG A 12 -8.82 37.58 17.52
N ARG A 13 -8.89 36.74 18.56
CA ARG A 13 -8.92 35.27 18.45
C ARG A 13 -9.71 34.55 19.55
N THR A 14 -10.48 35.26 20.38
CA THR A 14 -11.25 34.64 21.46
C THR A 14 -12.55 34.04 20.94
N LYS A 15 -13.07 33.05 21.67
CA LYS A 15 -14.35 32.40 21.39
C LYS A 15 -15.48 33.44 21.34
N GLY A 16 -16.32 33.36 20.31
CA GLY A 16 -17.43 34.31 20.06
C GLY A 16 -17.09 35.46 19.11
N THR A 17 -15.82 35.65 18.72
CA THR A 17 -15.47 36.64 17.70
C THR A 17 -15.72 36.09 16.29
N PRO A 18 -16.10 36.94 15.29
CA PRO A 18 -16.27 36.49 13.91
C PRO A 18 -15.01 35.82 13.33
N SER A 19 -13.84 36.37 13.69
CA SER A 19 -12.51 35.82 13.36
C SER A 19 -12.32 34.38 13.85
N TYR A 20 -12.76 34.10 15.08
CA TYR A 20 -12.70 32.74 15.66
C TYR A 20 -13.59 31.76 14.89
N HIS A 21 -14.82 32.16 14.58
CA HIS A 21 -15.75 31.30 13.83
C HIS A 21 -15.28 31.04 12.40
N TYR A 22 -14.80 32.06 11.70
CA TYR A 22 -14.30 31.91 10.33
C TYR A 22 -13.12 30.94 10.25
N ARG A 23 -12.12 31.11 11.12
CA ARG A 23 -10.93 30.24 11.13
C ARG A 23 -11.28 28.79 11.45
N ASN A 24 -12.15 28.56 12.42
CA ASN A 24 -12.54 27.19 12.78
C ASN A 24 -13.36 26.51 11.69
N ARG A 25 -14.26 27.25 11.02
CA ARG A 25 -15.02 26.72 9.88
C ARG A 25 -14.11 26.43 8.69
N PHE A 26 -13.15 27.30 8.41
CA PHE A 26 -12.16 27.08 7.36
C PHE A 26 -11.29 25.85 7.65
N ALA A 27 -10.80 25.71 8.88
CA ALA A 27 -10.05 24.53 9.31
C ALA A 27 -10.88 23.26 9.21
N ALA A 28 -12.14 23.29 9.67
CA ALA A 28 -13.04 22.15 9.57
C ALA A 28 -13.32 21.76 8.10
N ALA A 29 -13.51 22.74 7.22
CA ALA A 29 -13.68 22.48 5.79
C ALA A 29 -12.42 21.85 5.17
N GLY A 30 -11.24 22.35 5.52
CA GLY A 30 -9.97 21.77 5.07
C GLY A 30 -9.79 20.32 5.52
N ILE A 31 -10.12 20.02 6.78
CA ILE A 31 -10.09 18.64 7.30
C ILE A 31 -11.09 17.76 6.55
N ALA A 32 -12.33 18.22 6.37
CA ALA A 32 -13.36 17.45 5.69
C ALA A 32 -12.97 17.11 4.24
N VAL A 33 -12.44 18.09 3.49
CA VAL A 33 -11.97 17.88 2.12
C VAL A 33 -10.77 16.94 2.09
N GLY A 34 -9.80 17.15 2.98
CA GLY A 34 -8.63 16.27 3.08
C GLY A 34 -9.01 14.83 3.40
N SER A 35 -9.96 14.62 4.32
CA SER A 35 -10.49 13.31 4.66
C SER A 35 -11.25 12.66 3.50
N ALA A 36 -12.03 13.44 2.74
CA ALA A 36 -12.75 12.93 1.57
C ALA A 36 -11.80 12.48 0.46
N ILE A 37 -10.77 13.29 0.17
CA ILE A 37 -9.71 12.94 -0.79
C ILE A 37 -9.00 11.67 -0.30
N PHE A 38 -8.58 11.65 0.97
CA PHE A 38 -7.90 10.49 1.54
C PHE A 38 -8.75 9.22 1.41
N ALA A 39 -10.03 9.27 1.78
CA ALA A 39 -10.96 8.14 1.70
C ALA A 39 -11.19 7.67 0.25
N PHE A 40 -11.18 8.57 -0.72
CA PHE A 40 -11.30 8.22 -2.13
C PHE A 40 -10.05 7.51 -2.67
N PHE A 41 -8.86 7.96 -2.27
CA PHE A 41 -7.60 7.41 -2.75
C PHE A 41 -7.14 6.15 -1.98
N THR A 42 -7.54 5.98 -0.71
CA THR A 42 -7.13 4.80 0.08
C THR A 42 -7.45 3.45 -0.56
N PRO A 43 -8.65 3.18 -1.11
CA PRO A 43 -8.94 1.88 -1.72
C PRO A 43 -8.09 1.62 -2.97
N ILE A 44 -7.78 2.66 -3.74
CA ILE A 44 -6.91 2.55 -4.93
C ILE A 44 -5.50 2.14 -4.50
N PHE A 45 -4.95 2.81 -3.48
CA PHE A 45 -3.66 2.45 -2.90
C PHE A 45 -3.65 1.05 -2.30
N ARG A 46 -4.75 0.62 -1.66
CA ARG A 46 -4.88 -0.73 -1.11
C ARG A 46 -4.82 -1.80 -2.20
N ILE A 47 -5.55 -1.63 -3.29
CA ILE A 47 -5.55 -2.58 -4.42
C ILE A 47 -4.16 -2.61 -5.09
N ALA A 48 -3.54 -1.45 -5.28
CA ALA A 48 -2.19 -1.37 -5.85
C ALA A 48 -1.14 -2.05 -4.95
N ASN A 49 -1.20 -1.82 -3.63
CA ASN A 49 -0.33 -2.49 -2.67
C ASN A 49 -0.61 -3.98 -2.58
N GLU A 50 -1.86 -4.43 -2.58
CA GLU A 50 -2.19 -5.86 -2.56
C GLU A 50 -1.60 -6.58 -3.78
N LYS A 51 -1.65 -5.96 -4.97
CA LYS A 51 -1.01 -6.52 -6.17
C LYS A 51 0.51 -6.54 -6.08
N LEU A 52 1.13 -5.43 -5.69
CA LEU A 52 2.59 -5.36 -5.54
C LEU A 52 3.10 -6.30 -4.45
N MET A 53 2.40 -6.39 -3.31
CA MET A 53 2.73 -7.30 -2.23
C MET A 53 2.49 -8.75 -2.64
N HIS A 54 1.44 -9.04 -3.42
CA HIS A 54 1.25 -10.38 -3.98
C HIS A 54 2.42 -10.75 -4.89
N ASP A 55 2.84 -9.88 -5.80
CA ASP A 55 3.98 -10.13 -6.70
C ASP A 55 5.32 -10.23 -5.95
N LEU A 56 5.47 -9.52 -4.83
CA LEU A 56 6.67 -9.58 -3.99
C LEU A 56 6.70 -10.79 -3.05
N ILE A 57 5.55 -11.23 -2.54
CA ILE A 57 5.43 -12.33 -1.56
C ILE A 57 5.28 -13.68 -2.25
N THR A 58 4.54 -13.72 -3.37
CA THR A 58 4.40 -14.95 -4.13
C THR A 58 5.63 -15.16 -4.98
N ALA A 59 6.48 -16.10 -4.55
CA ALA A 59 7.63 -16.52 -5.32
C ALA A 59 7.20 -16.87 -6.74
N SER A 60 7.86 -16.26 -7.72
CA SER A 60 7.61 -16.52 -9.14
C SER A 60 7.80 -18.01 -9.43
N GLU A 61 7.18 -18.52 -10.49
CA GLU A 61 7.35 -19.93 -10.87
C GLU A 61 8.82 -20.28 -11.09
N GLU A 62 9.62 -19.35 -11.62
CA GLU A 62 11.06 -19.52 -11.78
C GLU A 62 11.82 -19.59 -10.45
N GLU A 63 11.41 -18.82 -9.44
CA GLU A 63 12.00 -18.88 -8.10
C GLU A 63 11.62 -20.18 -7.39
N LYS A 64 10.39 -20.65 -7.58
CA LYS A 64 9.95 -21.97 -7.08
C LYS A 64 10.74 -23.08 -7.75
N ASP A 65 10.95 -23.02 -9.06
CA ASP A 65 11.68 -24.04 -9.81
C ASP A 65 13.17 -24.02 -9.46
N ARG A 66 13.78 -22.83 -9.34
CA ARG A 66 15.15 -22.67 -8.81
C ARG A 66 15.29 -23.23 -7.40
N LYS A 67 14.36 -22.90 -6.49
CA LYS A 67 14.36 -23.44 -5.13
C LYS A 67 14.28 -24.97 -5.16
N LEU A 68 13.49 -25.55 -6.06
CA LEU A 68 13.33 -26.99 -6.22
C LEU A 68 14.61 -27.67 -6.75
N ILE A 69 15.34 -27.00 -7.65
CA ILE A 69 16.63 -27.44 -8.18
C ILE A 69 17.74 -27.34 -7.12
N PHE A 70 17.75 -26.27 -6.33
CA PHE A 70 18.81 -26.00 -5.33
C PHE A 70 18.54 -26.56 -3.92
N ASN A 71 17.35 -27.10 -3.64
CA ASN A 71 17.07 -27.77 -2.35
C ASN A 71 17.72 -29.16 -2.30
N LEU A 72 19.04 -29.17 -2.16
CA LEU A 72 19.86 -30.38 -2.03
C LEU A 72 19.61 -31.15 -0.71
N VAL A 73 18.83 -30.60 0.22
CA VAL A 73 18.58 -31.14 1.57
C VAL A 73 17.27 -31.96 1.65
N GLY A 74 16.31 -31.78 0.73
CA GLY A 74 14.95 -32.32 0.87
C GLY A 74 14.68 -33.67 0.19
N ALA A 75 15.18 -33.87 -1.02
CA ALA A 75 15.23 -35.13 -1.78
C ALA A 75 15.62 -34.76 -3.23
N PRO A 76 16.82 -35.10 -3.72
CA PRO A 76 17.09 -34.96 -5.15
C PRO A 76 16.02 -35.73 -5.91
N ARG A 77 15.41 -35.13 -6.96
CA ARG A 77 14.42 -35.83 -7.78
C ARG A 77 15.03 -37.16 -8.22
N THR A 78 14.35 -38.26 -7.88
CA THR A 78 14.77 -39.59 -8.28
C THR A 78 14.87 -39.61 -9.81
N SER A 79 15.88 -40.31 -10.34
CA SER A 79 16.11 -40.40 -11.80
C SER A 79 14.86 -40.83 -12.58
N ARG A 80 13.99 -41.61 -11.95
CA ARG A 80 12.68 -42.00 -12.47
C ARG A 80 11.73 -40.82 -12.66
N ALA A 81 11.57 -39.96 -11.65
CA ALA A 81 10.70 -38.78 -11.73
C ALA A 81 11.20 -37.77 -12.78
N ILE A 82 12.52 -37.68 -12.99
CA ILE A 82 13.12 -36.86 -14.06
C ILE A 82 12.77 -37.43 -15.44
N LYS A 83 12.82 -38.76 -15.61
CA LYS A 83 12.46 -39.40 -16.88
C LYS A 83 10.98 -39.24 -17.21
N GLU A 84 10.09 -39.45 -16.22
CA GLU A 84 8.65 -39.29 -16.38
C GLU A 84 8.28 -37.86 -16.81
N THR A 85 8.86 -36.85 -16.16
CA THR A 85 8.65 -35.44 -16.56
C THR A 85 9.21 -35.09 -17.95
N ILE A 86 10.29 -35.74 -18.40
CA ILE A 86 10.82 -35.56 -19.76
C ILE A 86 9.89 -36.20 -20.80
N GLU A 87 9.34 -37.39 -20.51
CA GLU A 87 8.41 -38.08 -21.40
C GLU A 87 7.08 -37.34 -21.55
N GLU A 88 6.49 -36.87 -20.45
CA GLU A 88 5.28 -36.04 -20.49
C GLU A 88 5.48 -34.78 -21.34
N LYS A 89 6.63 -34.11 -21.18
CA LYS A 89 6.95 -32.91 -21.95
C LYS A 89 7.11 -33.20 -23.45
N LYS A 90 7.67 -34.37 -23.80
CA LYS A 90 7.75 -34.82 -25.21
C LYS A 90 6.38 -35.12 -25.80
N GLN A 91 5.49 -35.74 -25.03
CA GLN A 91 4.12 -36.03 -25.47
C GLN A 91 3.35 -34.74 -25.74
N LEU A 92 3.39 -33.78 -24.81
CA LEU A 92 2.75 -32.47 -24.99
C LEU A 92 3.30 -31.65 -26.16
N LEU A 93 4.57 -31.84 -26.51
CA LEU A 93 5.19 -31.23 -27.70
C LEU A 93 4.82 -31.96 -29.00
N HIS A 94 4.45 -33.23 -28.93
CA HIS A 94 4.08 -34.03 -30.09
C HIS A 94 2.58 -33.92 -30.41
N GLU A 95 1.76 -33.62 -29.40
CA GLU A 95 0.33 -33.34 -29.51
C GLU A 95 0.02 -31.89 -29.94
N ARG A 96 1.04 -31.02 -30.03
CA ARG A 96 0.96 -29.66 -30.58
C ARG A 96 1.44 -29.62 -32.03
#